data_AF-A0AAV6WGB2-F1
#
_entry.id   AF-A0AAV6WGB2-F1
#
_cell.length_a   1.000
_cell.length_b   1.000
_cell.length_c   1.000
_cell.angle_alpha   90.00
_cell.angle_beta   90.00
_cell.angle_gamma   90.00
#
_symmetry.space_group_name_H-M   'P 1'
#
loop_
_entity.id
_entity.type
_entity.pdbx_description
1 polymer ?
#
loop_
_entity_poly.entity_id
_entity_poly.type
_entity_poly.pdbx_seq_one_letter_code
_entity_poly.pdbx_strand_id
1 'polypeptide(L)'
;MSTHHTSQNNDQKGIIMHESNQPQVAVVMVPWPSQGHLNQLLHLSRLIGATNLPIHYISATAHLRQATARVHGFDPFALANLRFHDFPTPPFSTKISTLTHIHEPLFMLINKLSTKAKRVVVIFDSLMASSVSKAVKELPNVESYCFRSISAISLYSFYWKAAGKPEIPQNAAEILENLPSMEECFGPGFLDFLKSQRQARNFDSGTIYDTNRITEVSSVRVEEVVKRLMASDEGDEMRKRAAKLAESIKKSMMEGGDTRLEIDSFIAHIYAQTGACYGTLGDNLPPPHEVIALCKQYNIHRIRIYNPNPSILEALRGNTDVSVIVGVANEDINGIARDPNLAKSWVQNNVLRYPNVNFRYISVGNEISPLDSGSAGIALSVAPAMQNVHNALLESGLGERVKVSTALSMGVLGRSYPPAAGEFKSEILASYISPIVQFLVRTQSPFFINMYPYFAYVSNPRDINLSYAFFTSPSPVVRDGSYQYQNLFDAMVDATYAALAKAGGANVEIVVTETGWPSDGGTATTIENARTYNSHLLKNVQKGTPRKPGKPIETYIFDLIDENQKSPEIEKHWGIFLGNKQPKYQLPFAKKHK
;
A
#
# COMPACT_ATOMS: atom_id res chain seq x y z
N MET A 1 68.85 3.20 7.73
CA MET A 1 67.90 2.07 7.66
C MET A 1 67.33 1.90 9.07
N SER A 2 66.28 2.63 9.44
CA SER A 2 64.84 2.35 9.17
C SER A 2 64.34 1.12 9.95
N THR A 3 63.20 1.06 10.66
CA THR A 3 62.15 1.99 11.16
C THR A 3 61.29 1.18 12.17
N HIS A 4 60.44 1.85 12.94
CA HIS A 4 59.62 1.45 14.10
C HIS A 4 58.48 0.38 13.96
N HIS A 5 58.05 -0.11 15.15
CA HIS A 5 56.65 -0.26 15.71
C HIS A 5 55.95 -1.65 15.90
N THR A 6 55.86 -2.07 17.18
CA THR A 6 54.73 -2.56 18.07
C THR A 6 53.57 -3.49 17.62
N SER A 7 53.29 -4.53 18.43
CA SER A 7 52.03 -4.82 19.20
C SER A 7 51.55 -6.30 19.28
N GLN A 8 50.99 -6.67 20.45
CA GLN A 8 50.59 -7.97 21.07
C GLN A 8 49.43 -8.80 20.47
N ASN A 9 49.29 -10.08 20.90
CA ASN A 9 47.97 -10.73 21.19
C ASN A 9 47.99 -12.06 22.02
N ASN A 10 47.17 -12.07 23.09
CA ASN A 10 46.19 -13.05 23.66
C ASN A 10 46.43 -14.55 24.06
N ASP A 11 46.03 -14.84 25.32
CA ASP A 11 44.97 -15.76 25.84
C ASP A 11 45.17 -17.23 26.36
N GLN A 12 44.64 -17.41 27.61
CA GLN A 12 43.76 -18.48 28.19
C GLN A 12 44.26 -19.88 28.65
N LYS A 13 43.96 -20.26 29.93
CA LYS A 13 42.91 -21.24 30.35
C LYS A 13 43.02 -21.73 31.82
N GLY A 14 41.87 -22.01 32.45
CA GLY A 14 41.74 -22.99 33.55
C GLY A 14 40.50 -22.85 34.45
N ILE A 15 39.46 -23.66 34.23
CA ILE A 15 38.16 -23.72 34.92
C ILE A 15 38.03 -25.08 35.66
N ILE A 16 37.38 -25.11 36.84
CA ILE A 16 36.83 -26.32 37.49
C ILE A 16 35.36 -26.07 37.89
N MET A 17 34.54 -27.12 37.77
CA MET A 17 33.06 -27.19 37.88
C MET A 17 32.53 -27.45 39.31
N HIS A 18 31.28 -27.08 39.59
CA HIS A 18 30.37 -27.73 40.57
C HIS A 18 28.86 -27.50 40.25
N GLU A 19 27.99 -28.33 40.87
CA GLU A 19 26.63 -28.76 40.50
C GLU A 19 25.41 -27.81 40.73
N SER A 20 24.29 -28.22 40.11
CA SER A 20 22.86 -27.89 40.31
C SER A 20 22.26 -26.75 39.44
N ASN A 21 21.57 -27.12 38.35
CA ASN A 21 20.97 -26.16 37.42
C ASN A 21 19.43 -26.32 37.30
N GLN A 22 18.72 -26.52 38.42
CA GLN A 22 17.27 -26.27 38.45
C GLN A 22 17.03 -24.76 38.53
N PRO A 23 16.20 -24.16 37.65
CA PRO A 23 15.90 -22.74 37.74
C PRO A 23 15.24 -22.44 39.09
N GLN A 24 15.82 -21.49 39.83
CA GLN A 24 15.31 -21.10 41.14
C GLN A 24 13.87 -20.56 41.03
N VAL A 25 13.55 -19.87 39.93
CA VAL A 25 12.22 -19.32 39.64
C VAL A 25 11.93 -19.44 38.13
N ALA A 26 10.70 -19.80 37.75
CA ALA A 26 10.20 -19.71 36.38
C ALA A 26 9.01 -18.76 36.28
N VAL A 27 8.96 -17.92 35.24
CA VAL A 27 7.89 -16.92 35.07
C VAL A 27 6.99 -17.31 33.89
N VAL A 28 5.68 -17.27 34.09
CA VAL A 28 4.66 -17.59 33.08
C VAL A 28 3.82 -16.35 32.81
N MET A 29 3.74 -15.93 31.55
CA MET A 29 3.04 -14.73 31.10
C MET A 29 1.76 -15.13 30.36
N VAL A 30 0.60 -14.70 30.87
CA VAL A 30 -0.73 -15.14 30.41
C VAL A 30 -1.56 -13.92 29.94
N PRO A 31 -1.41 -13.45 28.69
CA PRO A 31 -2.16 -12.35 28.12
C PRO A 31 -3.60 -12.69 27.71
N TRP A 32 -4.47 -11.68 27.74
CA TRP A 32 -5.75 -11.71 27.07
C TRP A 32 -5.55 -11.60 25.53
N PRO A 33 -6.24 -12.40 24.69
CA PRO A 33 -6.09 -12.41 23.23
C PRO A 33 -6.73 -11.16 22.56
N SER A 34 -6.23 -9.98 22.91
CA SER A 34 -6.59 -8.70 22.31
C SER A 34 -5.33 -7.86 22.15
N GLN A 35 -5.21 -7.15 21.03
CA GLN A 35 -3.96 -6.49 20.63
C GLN A 35 -3.36 -5.59 21.71
N GLY A 36 -4.15 -4.73 22.34
CA GLY A 36 -3.68 -3.82 23.39
C GLY A 36 -3.17 -4.53 24.65
N HIS A 37 -3.63 -5.75 24.92
CA HIS A 37 -3.25 -6.53 26.10
C HIS A 37 -2.00 -7.39 25.83
N LEU A 38 -1.94 -7.99 24.63
CA LEU A 38 -0.80 -8.81 24.18
C LEU A 38 0.49 -8.00 24.16
N ASN A 39 0.45 -6.79 23.61
CA ASN A 39 1.65 -5.98 23.48
C ASN A 39 2.22 -5.59 24.84
N GLN A 40 1.37 -5.19 25.80
CA GLN A 40 1.83 -4.74 27.11
C GLN A 40 2.49 -5.86 27.92
N LEU A 41 1.89 -7.05 27.96
CA LEU A 41 2.53 -8.19 28.62
C LEU A 41 3.82 -8.63 27.92
N LEU A 42 3.90 -8.51 26.60
CA LEU A 42 5.12 -8.85 25.87
C LEU A 42 6.25 -7.85 26.16
N HIS A 43 5.94 -6.55 26.29
CA HIS A 43 6.90 -5.54 26.74
C HIS A 43 7.37 -5.82 28.18
N LEU A 44 6.45 -6.12 29.10
CA LEU A 44 6.82 -6.53 30.46
C LEU A 44 7.69 -7.79 30.47
N SER A 45 7.40 -8.75 29.59
CA SER A 45 8.20 -9.97 29.43
C SER A 45 9.64 -9.67 29.05
N ARG A 46 9.90 -8.65 28.22
CA ARG A 46 11.28 -8.21 27.93
C ARG A 46 11.98 -7.67 29.16
N LEU A 47 11.29 -6.81 29.90
CA LEU A 47 11.85 -6.14 31.07
C LEU A 47 12.27 -7.17 32.13
N ILE A 48 11.41 -8.15 32.38
CA ILE A 48 11.74 -9.26 33.29
C ILE A 48 12.82 -10.16 32.65
N GLY A 49 12.78 -10.38 31.34
CA GLY A 49 13.71 -11.28 30.63
C GLY A 49 15.16 -10.81 30.67
N ALA A 50 15.37 -9.49 30.76
CA ALA A 50 16.69 -8.89 30.96
C ALA A 50 17.38 -9.33 32.27
N THR A 51 16.63 -9.87 33.24
CA THR A 51 17.16 -10.39 34.51
C THR A 51 17.62 -11.86 34.44
N ASN A 52 17.69 -12.44 33.24
CA ASN A 52 18.12 -13.83 32.99
C ASN A 52 17.17 -14.91 33.57
N LEU A 53 15.94 -14.54 33.95
CA LEU A 53 14.91 -15.50 34.38
C LEU A 53 14.30 -16.24 33.17
N PRO A 54 13.94 -17.53 33.30
CA PRO A 54 13.22 -18.25 32.26
C PRO A 54 11.76 -17.77 32.21
N ILE A 55 11.35 -17.22 31.06
CA ILE A 55 10.02 -16.67 30.83
C ILE A 55 9.28 -17.51 29.80
N HIS A 56 8.04 -17.86 30.12
CA HIS A 56 7.15 -18.66 29.29
C HIS A 56 5.94 -17.80 28.88
N TYR A 57 5.89 -17.35 27.63
CA TYR A 57 4.82 -16.51 27.11
C TYR A 57 3.79 -17.35 26.36
N ILE A 58 2.53 -17.28 26.78
CA ILE A 58 1.50 -18.23 26.34
C ILE A 58 0.37 -17.52 25.60
N SER A 59 0.00 -17.98 24.40
CA SER A 59 -1.22 -17.50 23.74
C SER A 59 -1.73 -18.47 22.68
N ALA A 60 -2.89 -18.17 22.10
CA ALA A 60 -3.37 -18.89 20.93
C ALA A 60 -2.46 -18.64 19.72
N THR A 61 -2.24 -19.64 18.86
CA THR A 61 -1.30 -19.58 17.72
C THR A 61 -1.50 -18.36 16.84
N ALA A 62 -2.75 -18.03 16.49
CA ALA A 62 -3.04 -16.86 15.65
C ALA A 62 -2.66 -15.53 16.33
N HIS A 63 -2.95 -15.40 17.63
CA HIS A 63 -2.67 -14.18 18.40
C HIS A 63 -1.18 -14.04 18.70
N LEU A 64 -0.49 -15.14 18.96
CA LEU A 64 0.95 -15.15 19.15
C LEU A 64 1.66 -14.71 17.86
N ARG A 65 1.32 -15.28 16.71
CA ARG A 65 1.88 -14.87 15.40
C ARG A 65 1.68 -13.38 15.14
N GLN A 66 0.48 -12.86 15.44
CA GLN A 66 0.18 -11.43 15.29
C GLN A 66 1.01 -10.56 16.23
N ALA A 67 1.14 -10.95 17.49
CA ALA A 67 1.94 -10.22 18.47
C ALA A 67 3.41 -10.20 18.04
N THR A 68 4.01 -11.35 17.73
CA THR A 68 5.43 -11.43 17.35
C THR A 68 5.77 -10.72 16.05
N ALA A 69 4.86 -10.71 15.06
CA ALA A 69 5.11 -10.07 13.77
C ALA A 69 5.07 -8.53 13.83
N ARG A 70 4.46 -7.93 14.86
CA ARG A 70 4.17 -6.48 14.92
C ARG A 70 4.96 -5.73 15.97
N VAL A 71 5.77 -6.41 16.78
CA VAL A 71 6.51 -5.74 17.84
C VAL A 71 7.77 -5.11 17.25
N HIS A 72 7.75 -3.78 17.11
CA HIS A 72 8.89 -3.02 16.62
C HIS A 72 10.01 -2.96 17.66
N GLY A 73 11.27 -3.07 17.21
CA GLY A 73 12.46 -3.05 18.09
C GLY A 73 12.59 -4.27 19.01
N PHE A 74 11.87 -5.36 18.72
CA PHE A 74 11.94 -6.63 19.43
C PHE A 74 12.62 -7.66 18.54
N ASP A 75 13.85 -8.02 18.90
CA ASP A 75 14.51 -9.19 18.34
C ASP A 75 14.13 -10.41 19.22
N PRO A 76 13.31 -11.36 18.72
CA PRO A 76 12.94 -12.56 19.47
C PRO A 76 14.16 -13.45 19.79
N PHE A 77 15.30 -13.26 19.11
CA PHE A 77 16.55 -13.97 19.38
C PHE A 77 17.44 -13.26 20.41
N ALA A 78 17.14 -12.00 20.78
CA ALA A 78 17.93 -11.22 21.74
C ALA A 78 17.70 -11.61 23.22
N LEU A 79 16.69 -12.43 23.51
CA LEU A 79 16.40 -12.92 24.86
C LEU A 79 16.35 -14.45 24.86
N ALA A 80 17.51 -15.10 25.03
CA ALA A 80 17.65 -16.56 25.04
C ALA A 80 16.74 -17.28 26.07
N ASN A 81 16.19 -16.55 27.05
CA ASN A 81 15.37 -17.09 28.13
C ASN A 81 13.86 -16.90 27.94
N LEU A 82 13.40 -16.25 26.87
CA LEU A 82 11.97 -16.10 26.56
C LEU A 82 11.51 -17.21 25.62
N ARG A 83 10.58 -18.04 26.08
CA ARG A 83 10.01 -19.17 25.34
C ARG A 83 8.54 -18.94 25.07
N PHE A 84 8.16 -19.00 23.81
CA PHE A 84 6.77 -18.91 23.39
C PHE A 84 6.10 -20.29 23.37
N HIS A 85 4.88 -20.35 23.88
CA HIS A 85 4.04 -21.55 23.86
C HIS A 85 2.73 -21.19 23.17
N ASP A 86 2.45 -21.83 22.05
CA ASP A 86 1.24 -21.60 21.28
C ASP A 86 0.28 -22.77 21.36
N PHE A 87 -1.01 -22.44 21.39
CA PHE A 87 -2.07 -23.44 21.39
C PHE A 87 -3.01 -23.22 20.19
N PRO A 88 -3.29 -24.26 19.39
CA PRO A 88 -4.21 -24.15 18.28
C PRO A 88 -5.63 -23.95 18.81
N THR A 89 -6.37 -23.06 18.16
CA THR A 89 -7.77 -22.76 18.48
C THR A 89 -8.62 -22.95 17.24
N PRO A 90 -9.88 -23.39 17.37
CA PRO A 90 -10.76 -23.55 16.21
C PRO A 90 -10.88 -22.26 15.38
N PRO A 91 -10.97 -22.36 14.05
CA PRO A 91 -11.24 -21.20 13.21
C PRO A 91 -12.56 -20.54 13.64
N PHE A 92 -12.61 -19.20 13.62
CA PHE A 92 -13.75 -18.37 14.04
C PHE A 92 -14.10 -18.36 15.54
N SER A 93 -13.15 -18.76 16.41
CA SER A 93 -13.31 -18.59 17.87
C SER A 93 -13.42 -17.11 18.27
N THR A 94 -14.39 -16.77 19.09
CA THR A 94 -14.45 -15.47 19.78
C THR A 94 -13.33 -15.36 20.82
N LYS A 95 -12.99 -14.14 21.26
CA LYS A 95 -11.96 -13.96 22.30
C LYS A 95 -12.32 -14.69 23.60
N ILE A 96 -13.60 -14.71 23.99
CA ILE A 96 -14.08 -15.43 25.17
C ILE A 96 -14.04 -16.94 24.95
N SER A 97 -14.51 -17.45 23.81
CA SER A 97 -14.47 -18.89 23.52
C SER A 97 -13.05 -19.42 23.32
N THR A 98 -12.08 -18.54 23.04
CA THR A 98 -10.66 -18.91 22.99
C THR A 98 -10.13 -19.35 24.37
N LEU A 99 -10.69 -18.84 25.47
CA LEU A 99 -10.20 -19.17 26.82
C LEU A 99 -10.41 -20.64 27.14
N THR A 100 -11.58 -21.21 26.82
CA THR A 100 -11.92 -22.61 27.11
C THR A 100 -10.91 -23.59 26.53
N HIS A 101 -10.32 -23.25 25.37
CA HIS A 101 -9.29 -24.04 24.71
C HIS A 101 -7.89 -23.88 25.32
N ILE A 102 -7.64 -22.82 26.10
CA ILE A 102 -6.35 -22.52 26.72
C ILE A 102 -6.28 -23.04 28.17
N HIS A 103 -7.41 -23.21 28.86
CA HIS A 103 -7.47 -23.62 30.27
C HIS A 103 -6.61 -24.87 30.58
N GLU A 104 -6.87 -25.99 29.91
CA GLU A 104 -6.19 -27.26 30.22
C GLU A 104 -4.72 -27.27 29.77
N PRO A 105 -4.38 -26.81 28.54
CA PRO A 105 -2.98 -26.71 28.14
C PRO A 105 -2.14 -25.77 29.02
N LEU A 106 -2.73 -24.67 29.49
CA LEU A 106 -2.10 -23.74 30.43
C LEU A 106 -1.79 -24.43 31.76
N PHE A 107 -2.77 -25.13 32.34
CA PHE A 107 -2.58 -25.88 33.59
C PHE A 107 -1.46 -26.93 33.45
N MET A 108 -1.49 -27.72 32.38
CA MET A 108 -0.48 -28.76 32.12
C MET A 108 0.93 -28.18 32.00
N LEU A 109 1.07 -27.02 31.35
CA LEU A 109 2.36 -26.33 31.26
C LEU A 109 2.83 -25.81 32.61
N ILE A 110 1.97 -25.15 33.40
CA ILE A 110 2.33 -24.65 34.73
C ILE A 110 2.69 -25.82 35.66
N ASN A 111 1.92 -26.91 35.65
CA ASN A 111 2.21 -28.13 36.40
C ASN A 111 3.59 -28.70 36.03
N LYS A 112 3.90 -28.82 34.73
CA LYS A 112 5.22 -29.27 34.27
C LYS A 112 6.35 -28.36 34.76
N LEU A 113 6.16 -27.04 34.77
CA LEU A 113 7.16 -26.11 35.27
C LEU A 113 7.30 -26.18 36.79
N SER A 114 6.20 -26.41 37.51
CA SER A 114 6.18 -26.54 38.97
C SER A 114 7.04 -27.69 39.48
N THR A 115 7.16 -28.78 38.70
CA THR A 115 8.05 -29.92 39.02
C THR A 115 9.54 -29.63 38.80
N LYS A 116 9.88 -28.57 38.05
CA LYS A 116 11.26 -28.27 37.61
C LYS A 116 11.86 -27.03 38.25
N ALA A 117 11.02 -26.12 38.74
CA ALA A 117 11.42 -24.88 39.38
C ALA A 117 11.04 -24.91 40.86
N LYS A 118 11.88 -24.30 41.72
CA LYS A 118 11.54 -24.19 43.15
C LYS A 118 10.30 -23.32 43.37
N ARG A 119 10.08 -22.33 42.49
CA ARG A 119 8.92 -21.44 42.47
C ARG A 119 8.51 -21.12 41.04
N VAL A 120 7.20 -21.05 40.79
CA VAL A 120 6.63 -20.60 39.51
C VAL A 120 5.83 -19.34 39.76
N VAL A 121 6.12 -18.27 39.01
CA VAL A 121 5.41 -16.99 39.09
C VAL A 121 4.55 -16.81 37.85
N VAL A 122 3.23 -16.73 38.01
CA VAL A 122 2.27 -16.55 36.93
C VAL A 122 1.81 -15.09 36.89
N ILE A 123 2.26 -14.34 35.89
CA ILE A 123 1.78 -12.97 35.62
C ILE A 123 0.69 -13.05 34.56
N PHE A 124 -0.53 -12.66 34.93
CA PHE A 124 -1.70 -12.86 34.07
C PHE A 124 -2.48 -11.56 33.88
N ASP A 125 -3.02 -11.35 32.67
CA ASP A 125 -3.92 -10.23 32.43
C ASP A 125 -5.19 -10.39 33.29
N SER A 126 -5.71 -9.28 33.80
CA SER A 126 -6.91 -9.29 34.66
C SER A 126 -8.16 -9.99 34.07
N LEU A 127 -8.20 -10.20 32.75
CA LEU A 127 -9.26 -10.93 32.04
C LEU A 127 -9.00 -12.45 31.92
N MET A 128 -7.88 -12.95 32.42
CA MET A 128 -7.46 -14.36 32.38
C MET A 128 -7.57 -15.07 33.73
N ALA A 129 -8.21 -14.44 34.74
CA ALA A 129 -8.26 -14.93 36.12
C ALA A 129 -8.85 -16.34 36.23
N SER A 130 -9.96 -16.62 35.53
CA SER A 130 -10.57 -17.95 35.55
C SER A 130 -9.62 -19.03 35.00
N SER A 131 -8.81 -18.67 34.00
CA SER A 131 -7.85 -19.59 33.35
C SER A 131 -6.65 -19.95 34.19
N VAL A 132 -6.25 -19.06 35.11
CA VAL A 132 -5.09 -19.27 35.98
C VAL A 132 -5.47 -19.88 37.33
N SER A 133 -6.71 -19.66 37.78
CA SER A 133 -7.18 -20.03 39.13
C SER A 133 -6.89 -21.49 39.55
N LYS A 134 -7.06 -22.46 38.65
CA LYS A 134 -6.82 -23.88 38.92
C LYS A 134 -5.37 -24.15 39.30
N ALA A 135 -4.44 -23.64 38.48
CA ALA A 135 -3.00 -23.88 38.68
C ALA A 135 -2.49 -23.30 40.00
N VAL A 136 -2.98 -22.11 40.39
CA VAL A 136 -2.56 -21.46 41.64
C VAL A 136 -3.13 -22.18 42.86
N LYS A 137 -4.36 -22.70 42.78
CA LYS A 137 -5.01 -23.40 43.91
C LYS A 137 -4.46 -24.81 44.14
N GLU A 138 -4.09 -25.51 43.08
CA GLU A 138 -3.70 -26.93 43.14
C GLU A 138 -2.19 -27.13 43.29
N LEU A 139 -1.36 -26.15 42.90
CA LEU A 139 0.10 -26.30 42.87
C LEU A 139 0.76 -25.44 43.96
N PRO A 140 1.38 -26.03 44.99
CA PRO A 140 1.79 -25.32 46.22
C PRO A 140 2.96 -24.35 46.04
N ASN A 141 3.73 -24.45 44.95
CA ASN A 141 4.86 -23.57 44.64
C ASN A 141 4.57 -22.58 43.50
N VAL A 142 3.29 -22.36 43.18
CA VAL A 142 2.83 -21.37 42.20
C VAL A 142 2.33 -20.12 42.91
N GLU A 143 2.91 -18.97 42.56
CA GLU A 143 2.44 -17.65 42.97
C GLU A 143 1.92 -16.90 41.75
N SER A 144 0.96 -15.99 41.92
CA SER A 144 0.37 -15.28 40.79
C SER A 144 0.24 -13.79 41.00
N TYR A 145 0.42 -13.02 39.94
CA TYR A 145 0.28 -11.56 39.94
C TYR A 145 -0.64 -11.12 38.82
N CYS A 146 -1.66 -10.34 39.16
CA CYS A 146 -2.59 -9.78 38.19
C CYS A 146 -1.99 -8.53 37.52
N PHE A 147 -1.83 -8.53 36.20
CA PHE A 147 -1.42 -7.37 35.43
C PHE A 147 -2.63 -6.55 34.96
N ARG A 148 -2.58 -5.23 35.20
CA ARG A 148 -3.57 -4.25 34.72
C ARG A 148 -3.03 -3.53 33.49
N SER A 149 -3.44 -4.02 32.33
CA SER A 149 -3.10 -3.50 31.00
C SER A 149 -3.85 -2.22 30.61
N ILE A 150 -4.85 -1.81 31.42
CA ILE A 150 -5.53 -0.51 31.26
C ILE A 150 -4.91 0.52 32.21
N SER A 151 -4.96 1.79 31.80
CA SER A 151 -4.37 2.88 32.59
C SER A 151 -4.96 2.95 34.01
N ALA A 152 -4.12 3.36 34.97
CA ALA A 152 -4.53 3.51 36.37
C ALA A 152 -5.72 4.49 36.52
N ILE A 153 -5.81 5.53 35.69
CA ILE A 153 -6.92 6.50 35.72
C ILE A 153 -8.23 5.89 35.21
N SER A 154 -8.18 5.06 34.15
CA SER A 154 -9.36 4.33 33.67
C SER A 154 -9.86 3.34 34.72
N LEU A 155 -8.94 2.63 35.36
CA LEU A 155 -9.28 1.69 36.43
C LEU A 155 -9.86 2.40 37.66
N TYR A 156 -9.27 3.53 38.06
CA TYR A 156 -9.81 4.38 39.13
C TYR A 156 -11.23 4.84 38.79
N SER A 157 -11.48 5.33 37.57
CA SER A 157 -12.82 5.74 37.13
C SER A 157 -13.86 4.61 37.26
N PHE A 158 -13.48 3.38 36.90
CA PHE A 158 -14.38 2.22 37.04
C PHE A 158 -14.65 1.85 38.49
N TYR A 159 -13.64 1.88 39.37
CA TYR A 159 -13.86 1.62 40.80
C TYR A 159 -14.60 2.76 41.50
N TRP A 160 -14.30 4.00 41.13
CA TRP A 160 -14.98 5.21 41.58
C TRP A 160 -16.48 5.14 41.29
N LYS A 161 -16.86 4.71 40.08
CA LYS A 161 -18.27 4.49 39.73
C LYS A 161 -18.91 3.34 40.55
N ALA A 162 -18.17 2.26 40.79
CA ALA A 162 -18.67 1.09 41.51
C ALA A 162 -18.80 1.29 43.04
N ALA A 163 -18.02 2.20 43.63
CA ALA A 163 -18.00 2.46 45.07
C ALA A 163 -19.09 3.43 45.57
N GLY A 164 -19.92 3.98 44.67
CA GLY A 164 -20.85 5.06 44.98
C GLY A 164 -20.12 6.39 45.08
N LYS A 165 -20.29 7.25 44.08
CA LYS A 165 -19.52 8.50 43.90
C LYS A 165 -19.44 9.31 45.20
N PRO A 166 -18.25 9.60 45.77
CA PRO A 166 -18.12 10.64 46.80
C PRO A 166 -18.49 12.02 46.23
N GLU A 167 -18.87 12.97 47.11
CA GLU A 167 -19.14 14.34 46.72
C GLU A 167 -17.91 14.95 46.04
N ILE A 168 -18.09 15.35 44.78
CA ILE A 168 -17.08 16.04 43.98
C ILE A 168 -17.56 17.46 43.68
N PRO A 169 -16.63 18.42 43.57
CA PRO A 169 -16.95 19.77 43.13
C PRO A 169 -17.77 19.76 41.84
N GLN A 170 -18.76 20.64 41.75
CA GLN A 170 -19.80 20.61 40.73
C GLN A 170 -19.25 20.70 39.30
N ASN A 171 -18.13 21.40 39.11
CA ASN A 171 -17.38 21.47 37.85
C ASN A 171 -16.79 20.12 37.41
N ALA A 172 -16.27 19.33 38.35
CA ALA A 172 -15.75 17.98 38.06
C ALA A 172 -16.87 16.98 37.76
N ALA A 173 -18.06 17.18 38.35
CA ALA A 173 -19.22 16.31 38.15
C ALA A 173 -19.76 16.37 36.72
N GLU A 174 -19.91 17.57 36.14
CA GLU A 174 -20.33 17.75 34.74
C GLU A 174 -19.39 17.07 33.74
N ILE A 175 -18.08 17.09 33.99
CA ILE A 175 -17.10 16.44 33.10
C ILE A 175 -17.20 14.92 33.17
N LEU A 176 -17.42 14.36 34.37
CA LEU A 176 -17.50 12.92 34.58
C LEU A 176 -18.83 12.33 34.07
N GLU A 177 -19.89 13.14 33.98
CA GLU A 177 -21.16 12.75 33.34
C GLU A 177 -21.07 12.62 31.83
N ASN A 178 -20.13 13.32 31.18
CA ASN A 178 -19.90 13.25 29.74
C ASN A 178 -18.97 12.10 29.31
N LEU A 179 -18.38 11.35 30.26
CA LEU A 179 -17.59 10.16 29.94
C LEU A 179 -18.52 8.96 29.70
N PRO A 180 -18.29 8.15 28.64
CA PRO A 180 -19.15 7.04 28.33
C PRO A 180 -19.18 6.04 29.49
N SER A 181 -20.38 5.57 29.82
CA SER A 181 -20.58 4.62 30.90
C SER A 181 -19.92 3.26 30.58
N MET A 182 -19.61 2.45 31.59
CA MET A 182 -19.17 1.06 31.38
C MET A 182 -20.20 0.28 30.55
N GLU A 183 -21.48 0.58 30.77
CA GLU A 183 -22.62 0.02 30.06
C GLU A 183 -22.69 0.45 28.59
N GLU A 184 -22.23 1.67 28.26
CA GLU A 184 -22.07 2.15 26.88
C GLU A 184 -20.80 1.62 26.21
N CYS A 185 -19.73 1.40 26.99
CA CYS A 185 -18.44 0.96 26.46
C CYS A 185 -18.41 -0.55 26.15
N PHE A 186 -19.24 -1.36 26.81
CA PHE A 186 -19.20 -2.80 26.72
C PHE A 186 -20.60 -3.42 26.64
N GLY A 187 -20.78 -4.39 25.73
CA GLY A 187 -22.02 -5.14 25.65
C GLY A 187 -22.31 -5.97 26.92
N PRO A 188 -23.59 -6.27 27.23
CA PRO A 188 -23.99 -6.95 28.46
C PRO A 188 -23.24 -8.27 28.73
N GLY A 189 -23.08 -9.12 27.71
CA GLY A 189 -22.35 -10.39 27.85
C GLY A 189 -20.87 -10.22 28.18
N PHE A 190 -20.24 -9.12 27.76
CA PHE A 190 -18.86 -8.81 28.13
C PHE A 190 -18.78 -8.25 29.56
N LEU A 191 -19.76 -7.45 30.00
CA LEU A 191 -19.84 -6.99 31.40
C LEU A 191 -19.98 -8.14 32.39
N ASP A 192 -20.80 -9.14 32.06
CA ASP A 192 -20.94 -10.34 32.89
C ASP A 192 -19.66 -11.17 32.89
N PHE A 193 -18.97 -11.26 31.76
CA PHE A 193 -17.62 -11.82 31.70
C PHE A 193 -16.62 -11.03 32.58
N LEU A 194 -16.62 -9.70 32.56
CA LEU A 194 -15.76 -8.88 33.43
C LEU A 194 -16.04 -9.15 34.91
N LYS A 195 -17.32 -9.27 35.28
CA LYS A 195 -17.72 -9.61 36.65
C LYS A 195 -17.23 -11.00 37.04
N SER A 196 -17.37 -11.99 36.16
CA SER A 196 -16.91 -13.37 36.45
C SER A 196 -15.40 -13.45 36.62
N GLN A 197 -14.61 -12.73 35.79
CA GLN A 197 -13.16 -12.66 35.95
C GLN A 197 -12.75 -11.96 37.27
N ARG A 198 -13.45 -10.90 37.68
CA ARG A 198 -13.20 -10.24 38.97
C ARG A 198 -13.48 -11.18 40.15
N GLN A 199 -14.60 -11.90 40.13
CA GLN A 199 -14.96 -12.87 41.16
C GLN A 199 -13.96 -14.04 41.20
N ALA A 200 -13.46 -14.47 40.05
CA ALA A 200 -12.47 -15.53 39.97
C ALA A 200 -11.11 -15.15 40.58
N ARG A 201 -10.77 -13.85 40.70
CA ARG A 201 -9.44 -13.34 41.07
C ARG A 201 -9.07 -13.46 42.56
N ASN A 202 -9.78 -14.22 43.38
CA ASN A 202 -9.51 -14.27 44.83
C ASN A 202 -8.32 -15.17 45.22
N PHE A 203 -7.21 -15.10 44.46
CA PHE A 203 -6.04 -15.97 44.59
C PHE A 203 -4.70 -15.29 44.27
N ASP A 204 -4.69 -14.03 43.83
CA ASP A 204 -3.45 -13.36 43.42
C ASP A 204 -2.62 -12.88 44.61
N SER A 205 -1.30 -13.06 44.49
CA SER A 205 -0.29 -12.62 45.44
C SER A 205 0.02 -11.12 45.33
N GLY A 206 -0.49 -10.44 44.28
CA GLY A 206 -0.35 -9.00 44.10
C GLY A 206 -0.86 -8.51 42.74
N THR A 207 -0.98 -7.19 42.58
CA THR A 207 -1.38 -6.55 41.32
C THR A 207 -0.24 -5.69 40.76
N ILE A 208 0.05 -5.84 39.47
CA ILE A 208 1.01 -5.04 38.71
C ILE A 208 0.23 -4.05 37.84
N TYR A 209 0.57 -2.77 37.91
CA TYR A 209 -0.04 -1.71 37.11
C TYR A 209 0.89 -1.25 35.99
N ASP A 210 0.35 -1.02 34.81
CA ASP A 210 1.08 -0.43 33.67
C ASP A 210 1.25 1.09 33.88
N THR A 211 2.26 1.47 34.68
CA THR A 211 2.60 2.86 34.98
C THR A 211 4.07 3.14 34.66
N ASN A 212 4.37 4.34 34.16
CA ASN A 212 5.72 4.75 33.72
C ASN A 212 6.80 4.80 34.83
N ARG A 213 6.43 4.59 36.11
CA ARG A 213 7.36 4.46 37.24
C ARG A 213 6.82 3.46 38.26
N ILE A 214 7.71 2.67 38.88
CA ILE A 214 7.40 1.91 40.09
C ILE A 214 7.33 2.92 41.23
N THR A 215 6.12 3.34 41.58
CA THR A 215 5.87 4.21 42.73
C THR A 215 4.65 3.69 43.45
N GLU A 216 4.77 3.41 44.74
CA GLU A 216 3.60 3.37 45.63
C GLU A 216 3.00 4.77 45.64
N VAL A 217 1.92 4.97 44.88
CA VAL A 217 1.18 6.22 44.89
C VAL A 217 0.06 6.05 45.89
N SER A 218 0.12 6.80 46.99
CA SER A 218 -0.96 6.78 47.98
C SER A 218 -2.28 7.18 47.32
N SER A 219 -3.40 6.61 47.80
CA SER A 219 -4.74 7.01 47.36
C SER A 219 -4.93 8.53 47.45
N VAL A 220 -4.37 9.15 48.49
CA VAL A 220 -4.34 10.61 48.68
C VAL A 220 -3.63 11.32 47.53
N ARG A 221 -2.49 10.82 47.06
CA ARG A 221 -1.76 11.44 45.94
C ARG A 221 -2.49 11.26 44.61
N VAL A 222 -3.13 10.11 44.39
CA VAL A 222 -4.02 9.90 43.23
C VAL A 222 -5.20 10.86 43.30
N GLU A 223 -5.82 11.01 44.46
CA GLU A 223 -6.92 11.94 44.69
C GLU A 223 -6.50 13.39 44.46
N GLU A 224 -5.33 13.82 44.93
CA GLU A 224 -4.79 15.17 44.68
C GLU A 224 -4.57 15.43 43.20
N VAL A 225 -3.97 14.48 42.46
CA VAL A 225 -3.73 14.63 41.02
C VAL A 225 -5.05 14.61 40.25
N VAL A 226 -6.01 13.78 40.67
CA VAL A 226 -7.36 13.76 40.09
C VAL A 226 -8.09 15.05 40.42
N LYS A 227 -8.00 15.61 41.62
CA LYS A 227 -8.60 16.91 41.98
C LYS A 227 -7.94 18.05 41.21
N ARG A 228 -6.60 18.04 41.10
CA ARG A 228 -5.86 19.03 40.31
C ARG A 228 -6.25 18.94 38.85
N LEU A 229 -6.34 17.75 38.28
CA LEU A 229 -6.87 17.59 36.93
C LEU A 229 -8.34 18.04 36.92
N MET A 230 -9.25 17.32 37.55
CA MET A 230 -10.70 17.43 37.37
C MET A 230 -11.37 18.68 37.96
N ALA A 231 -10.77 19.36 38.94
CA ALA A 231 -11.43 20.43 39.70
C ALA A 231 -10.64 21.75 39.80
N SER A 232 -9.38 21.80 39.36
CA SER A 232 -8.59 23.05 39.38
C SER A 232 -8.61 23.75 38.02
N ASP A 233 -8.37 25.07 38.04
CA ASP A 233 -8.30 25.90 36.84
C ASP A 233 -7.21 25.41 35.85
N GLU A 234 -6.05 24.99 36.37
CA GLU A 234 -4.97 24.40 35.57
C GLU A 234 -5.44 23.13 34.85
N GLY A 235 -6.15 22.27 35.57
CA GLY A 235 -6.66 21.03 35.02
C GLY A 235 -7.84 21.24 34.06
N ASP A 236 -8.64 22.28 34.26
CA ASP A 236 -9.64 22.76 33.30
C ASP A 236 -8.97 23.22 32.00
N GLU A 237 -7.89 23.99 32.08
CA GLU A 237 -7.12 24.37 30.90
C GLU A 237 -6.50 23.17 30.19
N MET A 238 -5.97 22.19 30.93
CA MET A 238 -5.41 20.97 30.36
C MET A 238 -6.48 20.15 29.62
N ARG A 239 -7.69 20.01 30.19
CA ARG A 239 -8.82 19.37 29.51
C ARG A 239 -9.30 20.14 28.29
N LYS A 240 -9.39 21.47 28.37
CA LYS A 240 -9.75 22.32 27.21
C LYS A 240 -8.73 22.15 26.08
N ARG A 241 -7.43 22.10 26.40
CA ARG A 241 -6.36 21.81 25.43
C ARG A 241 -6.48 20.40 24.84
N ALA A 242 -6.74 19.39 25.67
CA ALA A 242 -6.92 18.01 25.21
C ALA A 242 -8.17 17.84 24.33
N ALA A 243 -9.30 18.47 24.70
CA ALA A 243 -10.53 18.47 23.91
C ALA A 243 -10.33 19.21 22.57
N LYS A 244 -9.65 20.35 22.59
CA LYS A 244 -9.29 21.09 21.37
C LYS A 244 -8.39 20.26 20.46
N LEU A 245 -7.41 19.56 21.02
CA LEU A 245 -6.53 18.65 20.26
C LEU A 245 -7.30 17.47 19.68
N ALA A 246 -8.19 16.84 20.47
CA ALA A 246 -9.04 15.74 20.00
C ALA A 246 -9.96 16.18 18.86
N GLU A 247 -10.56 17.36 18.97
CA GLU A 247 -11.39 17.95 17.92
C GLU A 247 -10.54 18.31 16.69
N SER A 248 -9.32 18.81 16.87
CA SER A 248 -8.37 19.06 15.78
C SER A 248 -7.97 17.77 15.05
N ILE A 249 -7.69 16.68 15.77
CA ILE A 249 -7.37 15.37 15.18
C ILE A 249 -8.59 14.79 14.47
N LYS A 250 -9.78 14.88 15.07
CA LYS A 250 -11.02 14.43 14.45
C LYS A 250 -11.28 15.22 13.16
N LYS A 251 -11.16 16.55 13.21
CA LYS A 251 -11.25 17.43 12.02
C LYS A 251 -10.20 17.09 10.98
N SER A 252 -8.96 16.78 11.36
CA SER A 252 -7.91 16.41 10.39
C SER A 252 -8.19 15.08 9.69
N MET A 253 -8.99 14.19 10.29
CA MET A 253 -9.37 12.89 9.72
C MET A 253 -10.74 12.87 9.00
N MET A 254 -11.58 13.90 9.19
CA MET A 254 -12.86 14.07 8.48
C MET A 254 -12.65 14.57 7.04
N GLU A 255 -13.71 14.53 6.22
CA GLU A 255 -13.68 15.03 4.84
C GLU A 255 -13.25 16.50 4.80
N GLY A 256 -12.17 16.79 4.05
CA GLY A 256 -11.54 18.12 3.98
C GLY A 256 -10.49 18.43 5.07
N GLY A 257 -10.20 17.49 5.99
CA GLY A 257 -9.16 17.62 7.00
C GLY A 257 -7.76 17.24 6.51
N ASP A 258 -6.71 17.87 7.04
CA ASP A 258 -5.32 17.74 6.55
C ASP A 258 -4.83 16.28 6.41
N THR A 259 -5.02 15.44 7.43
CA THR A 259 -4.62 14.01 7.39
C THR A 259 -5.46 13.21 6.40
N ARG A 260 -6.74 13.54 6.26
CA ARG A 260 -7.62 12.93 5.27
C ARG A 260 -7.23 13.35 3.85
N LEU A 261 -6.87 14.62 3.65
CA LEU A 261 -6.33 15.14 2.40
C LEU A 261 -4.98 14.49 2.06
N GLU A 262 -4.11 14.24 3.03
CA GLU A 262 -2.86 13.49 2.83
C GLU A 262 -3.12 12.03 2.43
N ILE A 263 -4.07 11.33 3.06
CA ILE A 263 -4.47 9.97 2.69
C ILE A 263 -5.13 9.95 1.31
N ASP A 264 -6.03 10.87 1.02
CA ASP A 264 -6.68 10.99 -0.28
C ASP A 264 -5.68 11.42 -1.37
N SER A 265 -4.65 12.21 -1.03
CA SER A 265 -3.52 12.55 -1.89
C SER A 265 -2.60 11.35 -2.14
N PHE A 266 -2.36 10.51 -1.13
CA PHE A 266 -1.61 9.26 -1.27
C PHE A 266 -2.39 8.23 -2.11
N ILE A 267 -3.70 8.10 -1.88
CA ILE A 267 -4.61 7.32 -2.71
C ILE A 267 -4.60 7.89 -4.14
N ALA A 268 -4.78 9.19 -4.32
CA ALA A 268 -4.70 9.85 -5.62
C ALA A 268 -3.32 9.67 -6.25
N HIS A 269 -2.22 9.57 -5.50
CA HIS A 269 -0.89 9.29 -6.02
C HIS A 269 -0.75 7.85 -6.54
N ILE A 270 -1.32 6.88 -5.82
CA ILE A 270 -1.40 5.48 -6.25
C ILE A 270 -2.28 5.35 -7.51
N TYR A 271 -3.47 5.94 -7.48
CA TYR A 271 -4.40 5.93 -8.59
C TYR A 271 -4.08 6.91 -9.72
N ALA A 272 -3.16 7.86 -9.52
CA ALA A 272 -2.73 8.79 -10.55
C ALA A 272 -2.04 8.07 -11.72
N GLN A 273 -1.71 6.78 -11.60
CA GLN A 273 -1.09 6.01 -12.69
C GLN A 273 -2.00 5.78 -13.91
N THR A 274 -3.29 6.11 -13.84
CA THR A 274 -4.20 5.93 -14.97
C THR A 274 -4.60 7.24 -15.62
N GLY A 275 -4.49 7.30 -16.94
CA GLY A 275 -4.90 8.43 -17.77
C GLY A 275 -5.88 8.02 -18.86
N ALA A 276 -6.17 8.97 -19.74
CA ALA A 276 -6.91 8.72 -20.96
C ALA A 276 -6.26 9.45 -22.14
N CYS A 277 -6.34 8.87 -23.32
CA CYS A 277 -5.94 9.54 -24.55
C CYS A 277 -6.99 10.62 -24.90
N TYR A 278 -6.55 11.73 -25.47
CA TYR A 278 -7.42 12.81 -25.96
C TYR A 278 -7.23 12.91 -27.48
N GLY A 279 -7.99 12.09 -28.19
CA GLY A 279 -8.14 12.13 -29.64
C GLY A 279 -8.91 13.36 -30.12
N THR A 280 -8.62 13.79 -31.35
CA THR A 280 -9.19 15.01 -31.94
C THR A 280 -9.74 14.81 -33.35
N LEU A 281 -9.92 13.57 -33.81
CA LEU A 281 -10.46 13.24 -35.12
C LEU A 281 -12.00 13.21 -35.09
N GLY A 282 -12.60 14.36 -34.87
CA GLY A 282 -14.05 14.51 -34.94
C GLY A 282 -14.50 15.96 -35.12
N ASP A 283 -15.66 16.16 -35.76
CA ASP A 283 -16.28 17.48 -35.96
C ASP A 283 -17.37 17.80 -34.93
N ASN A 284 -17.70 16.84 -34.07
CA ASN A 284 -18.69 16.97 -33.00
C ASN A 284 -18.07 17.01 -31.59
N LEU A 285 -16.76 17.22 -31.50
CA LEU A 285 -16.02 17.21 -30.23
C LEU A 285 -16.23 18.53 -29.44
N PRO A 286 -16.31 18.48 -28.10
CA PRO A 286 -16.31 19.68 -27.28
C PRO A 286 -15.01 20.48 -27.42
N PRO A 287 -15.04 21.81 -27.21
CA PRO A 287 -13.82 22.61 -27.22
C PRO A 287 -12.86 22.18 -26.10
N PRO A 288 -11.53 22.32 -26.26
CA PRO A 288 -10.54 21.79 -25.32
C PRO A 288 -10.72 22.16 -23.86
N HIS A 289 -11.12 23.40 -23.56
CA HIS A 289 -11.34 23.84 -22.18
C HIS A 289 -12.46 23.06 -21.48
N GLU A 290 -13.51 22.64 -22.21
CA GLU A 290 -14.56 21.79 -21.68
C GLU A 290 -14.08 20.35 -21.49
N VAL A 291 -13.22 19.83 -22.37
CA VAL A 291 -12.64 18.49 -22.20
C VAL A 291 -11.70 18.44 -21.00
N ILE A 292 -10.88 19.48 -20.78
CA ILE A 292 -10.04 19.57 -19.57
C ILE A 292 -10.92 19.69 -18.30
N ALA A 293 -12.01 20.47 -18.36
CA ALA A 293 -12.97 20.53 -17.25
C ALA A 293 -13.65 19.17 -16.99
N LEU A 294 -13.99 18.43 -18.05
CA LEU A 294 -14.53 17.07 -17.97
C LEU A 294 -13.53 16.12 -17.31
N CYS A 295 -12.26 16.16 -17.73
CA CYS A 295 -11.20 15.37 -17.09
C CYS A 295 -11.15 15.62 -15.59
N LYS A 296 -11.21 16.89 -15.16
CA LYS A 296 -11.25 17.25 -13.72
C LYS A 296 -12.50 16.73 -13.03
N GLN A 297 -13.67 16.89 -13.65
CA GLN A 297 -14.94 16.41 -13.10
C GLN A 297 -14.92 14.90 -12.83
N TYR A 298 -14.24 14.13 -13.69
CA TYR A 298 -14.14 12.67 -13.60
C TYR A 298 -12.79 12.19 -13.02
N ASN A 299 -11.99 13.08 -12.43
CA ASN A 299 -10.68 12.79 -11.80
C ASN A 299 -9.65 12.11 -12.72
N ILE A 300 -9.65 12.49 -13.99
CA ILE A 300 -8.66 12.09 -14.97
C ILE A 300 -7.52 13.11 -14.92
N HIS A 301 -6.42 12.73 -14.28
CA HIS A 301 -5.27 13.61 -14.01
C HIS A 301 -4.08 13.36 -14.94
N ARG A 302 -4.20 12.44 -15.89
CA ARG A 302 -3.21 12.21 -16.94
C ARG A 302 -3.90 12.12 -18.28
N ILE A 303 -3.39 12.87 -19.25
CA ILE A 303 -3.87 12.78 -20.63
C ILE A 303 -2.72 12.57 -21.61
N ARG A 304 -3.03 11.96 -22.74
CA ARG A 304 -2.12 11.85 -23.88
C ARG A 304 -2.71 12.57 -25.08
N ILE A 305 -1.95 13.48 -25.68
CA ILE A 305 -2.29 14.14 -26.94
C ILE A 305 -1.28 13.73 -28.02
N TYR A 306 -1.76 13.54 -29.25
CA TYR A 306 -0.97 12.95 -30.34
C TYR A 306 -0.09 13.96 -31.08
N ASN A 307 -0.40 15.24 -30.96
CA ASN A 307 0.32 16.37 -31.54
C ASN A 307 0.25 17.57 -30.58
N PRO A 308 1.14 18.58 -30.71
CA PRO A 308 1.15 19.75 -29.82
C PRO A 308 0.06 20.75 -30.22
N ASN A 309 -1.20 20.37 -30.08
CA ASN A 309 -2.35 21.22 -30.42
C ASN A 309 -2.37 22.50 -29.55
N PRO A 310 -2.21 23.71 -30.15
CA PRO A 310 -2.12 24.94 -29.37
C PRO A 310 -3.34 25.23 -28.50
N SER A 311 -4.54 24.87 -28.95
CA SER A 311 -5.79 25.10 -28.19
C SER A 311 -5.89 24.17 -26.98
N ILE A 312 -5.39 22.93 -27.09
CA ILE A 312 -5.34 22.00 -25.94
C ILE A 312 -4.26 22.44 -24.95
N LEU A 313 -3.07 22.80 -25.44
CA LEU A 313 -1.98 23.27 -24.58
C LEU A 313 -2.35 24.58 -23.86
N GLU A 314 -3.10 25.48 -24.51
CA GLU A 314 -3.64 26.67 -23.85
C GLU A 314 -4.70 26.30 -22.80
N ALA A 315 -5.60 25.37 -23.09
CA ALA A 315 -6.59 24.88 -22.13
C ALA A 315 -5.95 24.19 -20.91
N LEU A 316 -4.77 23.58 -21.06
CA LEU A 316 -4.01 22.98 -19.96
C LEU A 316 -3.27 24.01 -19.10
N ARG A 317 -3.08 25.25 -19.59
CA ARG A 317 -2.33 26.27 -18.86
C ARG A 317 -3.01 26.58 -17.52
N GLY A 318 -2.26 26.44 -16.42
CA GLY A 318 -2.78 26.63 -15.06
C GLY A 318 -3.55 25.43 -14.50
N ASN A 319 -3.81 24.39 -15.30
CA ASN A 319 -4.38 23.12 -14.86
C ASN A 319 -3.25 22.13 -14.50
N THR A 320 -2.39 22.52 -13.55
CA THR A 320 -1.16 21.79 -13.17
C THR A 320 -1.40 20.39 -12.60
N ASP A 321 -2.64 20.12 -12.19
CA ASP A 321 -3.12 18.82 -11.71
C ASP A 321 -3.35 17.79 -12.82
N VAL A 322 -3.37 18.22 -14.10
CA VAL A 322 -3.44 17.33 -15.26
C VAL A 322 -2.07 17.25 -15.91
N SER A 323 -1.43 16.09 -15.82
CA SER A 323 -0.16 15.83 -16.50
C SER A 323 -0.36 15.34 -17.93
N VAL A 324 0.53 15.72 -18.84
CA VAL A 324 0.35 15.45 -20.28
C VAL A 324 1.54 14.70 -20.90
N ILE A 325 1.21 13.69 -21.71
CA ILE A 325 2.09 13.17 -22.77
C ILE A 325 1.76 13.96 -24.03
N VAL A 326 2.75 14.63 -24.63
CA VAL A 326 2.58 15.31 -25.92
C VAL A 326 3.38 14.59 -27.01
N GLY A 327 2.70 14.27 -28.11
CA GLY A 327 3.32 13.65 -29.27
C GLY A 327 4.06 14.65 -30.16
N VAL A 328 5.24 14.26 -30.64
CA VAL A 328 5.83 14.80 -31.87
C VAL A 328 5.14 14.11 -33.03
N ALA A 329 4.57 14.87 -33.96
CA ALA A 329 3.87 14.32 -35.11
C ALA A 329 4.85 13.53 -36.01
N ASN A 330 4.38 12.45 -36.65
CA ASN A 330 5.25 11.54 -37.40
C ASN A 330 5.99 12.25 -38.55
N GLU A 331 5.34 13.22 -39.18
CA GLU A 331 5.85 14.06 -40.26
C GLU A 331 7.04 14.95 -39.85
N ASP A 332 7.14 15.34 -38.58
CA ASP A 332 8.20 16.23 -38.08
C ASP A 332 9.51 15.47 -37.78
N ILE A 333 9.44 14.15 -37.58
CA ILE A 333 10.53 13.34 -37.04
C ILE A 333 11.77 13.36 -37.92
N ASN A 334 11.60 13.27 -39.25
CA ASN A 334 12.72 13.29 -40.18
C ASN A 334 13.49 14.62 -40.13
N GLY A 335 12.78 15.74 -39.97
CA GLY A 335 13.40 17.06 -39.82
C GLY A 335 14.16 17.16 -38.49
N ILE A 336 13.47 16.83 -37.39
CA ILE A 336 14.02 16.89 -36.02
C ILE A 336 15.23 15.97 -35.86
N ALA A 337 15.25 14.81 -36.52
CA ALA A 337 16.39 13.89 -36.52
C ALA A 337 17.62 14.48 -37.19
N ARG A 338 17.44 15.22 -38.30
CA ARG A 338 18.52 15.75 -39.13
C ARG A 338 19.09 17.06 -38.60
N ASP A 339 18.27 17.90 -37.99
CA ASP A 339 18.66 19.21 -37.50
C ASP A 339 18.28 19.42 -36.01
N PRO A 340 19.27 19.42 -35.09
CA PRO A 340 19.03 19.71 -33.69
C PRO A 340 18.36 21.07 -33.43
N ASN A 341 18.52 22.07 -34.31
CA ASN A 341 17.84 23.36 -34.15
C ASN A 341 16.32 23.25 -34.34
N LEU A 342 15.85 22.31 -35.16
CA LEU A 342 14.43 22.01 -35.28
C LEU A 342 13.89 21.38 -33.99
N ALA A 343 14.68 20.54 -33.31
CA ALA A 343 14.31 20.02 -31.99
C ALA A 343 14.22 21.12 -30.94
N LYS A 344 15.20 22.05 -30.92
CA LYS A 344 15.18 23.23 -30.03
C LYS A 344 13.96 24.10 -30.30
N SER A 345 13.67 24.38 -31.57
CA SER A 345 12.50 25.16 -31.99
C SER A 345 11.20 24.46 -31.59
N TRP A 346 11.13 23.13 -31.74
CA TRP A 346 9.97 22.34 -31.32
C TRP A 346 9.75 22.43 -29.81
N VAL A 347 10.79 22.25 -28.98
CA VAL A 347 10.70 22.38 -27.52
C VAL A 347 10.32 23.81 -27.12
N GLN A 348 10.93 24.81 -27.75
CA GLN A 348 10.60 26.22 -27.51
C GLN A 348 9.12 26.50 -27.76
N ASN A 349 8.61 26.08 -28.92
CA ASN A 349 7.27 26.42 -29.38
C ASN A 349 6.16 25.60 -28.71
N ASN A 350 6.44 24.36 -28.32
CA ASN A 350 5.43 23.40 -27.87
C ASN A 350 5.49 23.07 -26.38
N VAL A 351 6.63 23.37 -25.72
CA VAL A 351 6.82 23.13 -24.29
C VAL A 351 7.03 24.45 -23.55
N LEU A 352 8.08 25.20 -23.89
CA LEU A 352 8.45 26.42 -23.14
C LEU A 352 7.44 27.57 -23.32
N ARG A 353 6.79 27.65 -24.48
CA ARG A 353 5.71 28.62 -24.75
C ARG A 353 4.49 28.44 -23.83
N TYR A 354 4.34 27.27 -23.21
CA TYR A 354 3.21 26.92 -22.36
C TYR A 354 3.67 26.70 -20.91
N PRO A 355 4.10 27.77 -20.20
CA PRO A 355 4.47 27.66 -18.81
C PRO A 355 3.27 27.18 -17.98
N ASN A 356 3.54 26.45 -16.89
CA ASN A 356 2.53 25.88 -16.00
C ASN A 356 1.63 24.80 -16.63
N VAL A 357 1.95 24.29 -17.82
CA VAL A 357 1.45 22.98 -18.26
C VAL A 357 2.34 21.89 -17.64
N ASN A 358 1.72 20.85 -17.08
CA ASN A 358 2.45 19.77 -16.42
C ASN A 358 2.89 18.69 -17.42
N PHE A 359 3.86 19.03 -18.27
CA PHE A 359 4.47 18.06 -19.18
C PHE A 359 5.16 16.95 -18.39
N ARG A 360 4.73 15.70 -18.64
CA ARG A 360 5.33 14.51 -18.04
C ARG A 360 6.26 13.83 -19.04
N TYR A 361 5.78 13.68 -20.27
CA TYR A 361 6.48 12.96 -21.32
C TYR A 361 6.35 13.64 -22.69
N ILE A 362 7.39 13.48 -23.52
CA ILE A 362 7.32 13.68 -24.96
C ILE A 362 7.36 12.32 -25.66
N SER A 363 6.35 12.02 -26.47
CA SER A 363 6.32 10.82 -27.32
C SER A 363 6.79 11.19 -28.72
N VAL A 364 7.99 10.78 -29.12
CA VAL A 364 8.51 11.04 -30.47
C VAL A 364 7.94 10.02 -31.44
N GLY A 365 6.82 10.38 -32.07
CA GLY A 365 6.06 9.53 -32.96
C GLY A 365 5.06 8.60 -32.26
N ASN A 366 4.23 7.99 -33.09
CA ASN A 366 3.22 7.00 -32.72
C ASN A 366 3.17 5.86 -33.74
N GLU A 367 3.36 4.63 -33.27
CA GLU A 367 3.27 3.36 -34.01
C GLU A 367 4.07 3.29 -35.32
N ILE A 368 5.20 4.00 -35.39
CA ILE A 368 6.11 3.90 -36.53
C ILE A 368 6.69 2.48 -36.61
N SER A 369 6.67 1.90 -37.80
CA SER A 369 7.17 0.55 -38.03
C SER A 369 8.04 0.49 -39.28
N PRO A 370 9.26 -0.08 -39.20
CA PRO A 370 10.07 -0.38 -40.39
C PRO A 370 9.40 -1.36 -41.36
N LEU A 371 8.38 -2.09 -40.90
CA LEU A 371 7.67 -3.13 -41.67
C LEU A 371 6.38 -2.64 -42.29
N ASP A 372 5.94 -1.43 -41.95
CA ASP A 372 4.79 -0.78 -42.55
C ASP A 372 5.27 0.22 -43.61
N SER A 373 4.85 0.03 -44.85
CA SER A 373 5.18 0.94 -45.95
C SER A 373 4.82 2.40 -45.69
N GLY A 374 3.79 2.67 -44.87
CA GLY A 374 3.36 4.02 -44.53
C GLY A 374 4.34 4.78 -43.63
N SER A 375 5.15 4.07 -42.84
CA SER A 375 6.01 4.67 -41.80
C SER A 375 7.47 4.20 -41.84
N ALA A 376 7.81 3.22 -42.70
CA ALA A 376 9.15 2.64 -42.80
C ALA A 376 10.23 3.69 -43.08
N GLY A 377 9.94 4.68 -43.93
CA GLY A 377 10.86 5.77 -44.27
C GLY A 377 11.18 6.72 -43.12
N ILE A 378 10.46 6.64 -41.99
CA ILE A 378 10.63 7.50 -40.81
C ILE A 378 11.33 6.73 -39.68
N ALA A 379 11.25 5.39 -39.68
CA ALA A 379 11.65 4.56 -38.53
C ALA A 379 13.10 4.79 -38.07
N LEU A 380 14.06 4.88 -39.00
CA LEU A 380 15.48 5.10 -38.64
C LEU A 380 15.74 6.50 -38.06
N SER A 381 14.81 7.45 -38.24
CA SER A 381 14.91 8.81 -37.70
C SER A 381 14.38 8.94 -36.27
N VAL A 382 13.65 7.94 -35.76
CA VAL A 382 13.02 8.01 -34.43
C VAL A 382 14.05 8.17 -33.30
N ALA A 383 15.06 7.29 -33.21
CA ALA A 383 16.06 7.38 -32.15
C ALA A 383 16.91 8.66 -32.21
N PRO A 384 17.40 9.12 -33.39
CA PRO A 384 18.03 10.44 -33.51
C PRO A 384 17.12 11.60 -33.10
N ALA A 385 15.84 11.59 -33.49
CA ALA A 385 14.89 12.62 -33.08
C ALA A 385 14.66 12.62 -31.56
N MET A 386 14.52 11.45 -30.94
CA MET A 386 14.46 11.31 -29.47
C MET A 386 15.69 11.92 -28.79
N GLN A 387 16.88 11.68 -29.35
CA GLN A 387 18.11 12.28 -28.84
C GLN A 387 18.11 13.80 -28.94
N ASN A 388 17.72 14.36 -30.09
CA ASN A 388 17.72 15.80 -30.29
C ASN A 388 16.67 16.50 -29.41
N VAL A 389 15.48 15.93 -29.25
CA VAL A 389 14.43 16.44 -28.35
C VAL A 389 14.91 16.39 -26.89
N HIS A 390 15.54 15.29 -26.47
CA HIS A 390 16.08 15.17 -25.11
C HIS A 390 17.19 16.20 -24.83
N ASN A 391 18.10 16.41 -25.78
CA ASN A 391 19.13 17.44 -25.67
C ASN A 391 18.53 18.85 -25.54
N ALA A 392 17.51 19.17 -26.35
CA ALA A 392 16.80 20.45 -26.26
C ALA A 392 16.11 20.65 -24.90
N LEU A 393 15.52 19.59 -24.33
CA LEU A 393 14.95 19.63 -22.98
C LEU A 393 16.02 19.82 -21.89
N LEU A 394 17.19 19.18 -22.01
CA LEU A 394 18.32 19.37 -21.09
C LEU A 394 18.83 20.81 -21.11
N GLU A 395 19.07 21.36 -22.30
CA GLU A 395 19.51 22.75 -22.48
C GLU A 395 18.50 23.76 -21.91
N SER A 396 17.22 23.38 -21.88
CA SER A 396 16.13 24.21 -21.33
C SER A 396 15.88 23.99 -19.83
N GLY A 397 16.69 23.17 -19.15
CA GLY A 397 16.53 22.86 -17.72
C GLY A 397 15.33 21.94 -17.38
N LEU A 398 14.74 21.27 -18.38
CA LEU A 398 13.60 20.37 -18.22
C LEU A 398 13.96 18.88 -18.28
N GLY A 399 15.19 18.52 -18.64
CA GLY A 399 15.57 17.14 -18.96
C GLY A 399 15.48 16.12 -17.82
N GLU A 400 15.46 16.56 -16.56
CA GLU A 400 15.18 15.67 -15.42
C GLU A 400 13.68 15.44 -15.21
N ARG A 401 12.86 16.47 -15.50
CA ARG A 401 11.42 16.49 -15.22
C ARG A 401 10.58 15.88 -16.35
N VAL A 402 10.96 16.12 -17.60
CA VAL A 402 10.21 15.68 -18.79
C VAL A 402 11.00 14.58 -19.49
N LYS A 403 10.49 13.35 -19.47
CA LYS A 403 11.16 12.21 -20.12
C LYS A 403 10.72 12.07 -21.58
N VAL A 404 11.61 11.53 -22.41
CA VAL A 404 11.38 11.32 -23.84
C VAL A 404 11.27 9.83 -24.12
N SER A 405 10.24 9.42 -24.87
CA SER A 405 10.04 8.04 -25.33
C SER A 405 9.43 8.03 -26.73
N THR A 406 9.03 6.86 -27.24
CA THR A 406 8.31 6.69 -28.50
C THR A 406 7.28 5.58 -28.34
N ALA A 407 6.03 5.84 -28.73
CA ALA A 407 4.94 4.87 -28.59
C ALA A 407 4.95 3.86 -29.73
N LEU A 408 5.14 2.59 -29.39
CA LEU A 408 5.19 1.48 -30.35
C LEU A 408 3.92 0.63 -30.26
N SER A 409 3.51 0.04 -31.37
CA SER A 409 2.45 -0.98 -31.35
C SER A 409 3.02 -2.33 -30.92
N MET A 410 2.19 -3.23 -30.40
CA MET A 410 2.59 -4.62 -30.10
C MET A 410 3.08 -5.41 -31.34
N GLY A 411 2.88 -4.89 -32.55
CA GLY A 411 3.36 -5.49 -33.81
C GLY A 411 4.88 -5.57 -33.92
N VAL A 412 5.63 -4.88 -33.06
CA VAL A 412 7.11 -4.99 -33.00
C VAL A 412 7.59 -6.32 -32.39
N LEU A 413 6.71 -7.05 -31.69
CA LEU A 413 7.04 -8.36 -31.11
C LEU A 413 6.99 -9.47 -32.17
N GLY A 414 7.99 -10.34 -32.15
CA GLY A 414 8.06 -11.55 -32.96
C GLY A 414 7.44 -12.75 -32.25
N ARG A 415 7.67 -12.87 -30.93
CA ARG A 415 7.00 -13.85 -30.07
C ARG A 415 6.47 -13.16 -28.83
N SER A 416 5.29 -13.60 -28.37
CA SER A 416 4.63 -13.10 -27.17
C SER A 416 3.97 -14.20 -26.33
N TYR A 417 4.04 -15.46 -26.78
CA TYR A 417 3.48 -16.61 -26.08
C TYR A 417 4.50 -17.77 -25.97
N PRO A 418 4.69 -18.37 -24.77
CA PRO A 418 4.25 -17.82 -23.47
C PRO A 418 4.97 -16.49 -23.16
N PRO A 419 4.53 -15.68 -22.18
CA PRO A 419 5.11 -14.37 -21.91
C PRO A 419 6.63 -14.35 -21.73
N ALA A 420 7.24 -15.32 -21.06
CA ALA A 420 8.70 -15.44 -20.90
C ALA A 420 9.45 -15.58 -22.24
N ALA A 421 8.78 -16.08 -23.28
CA ALA A 421 9.34 -16.19 -24.63
C ALA A 421 9.30 -14.87 -25.40
N GLY A 422 8.71 -13.80 -24.83
CA GLY A 422 8.62 -12.48 -25.41
C GLY A 422 9.92 -12.02 -26.06
N GLU A 423 9.87 -11.60 -27.33
CA GLU A 423 11.01 -11.04 -28.07
C GLU A 423 10.56 -10.14 -29.21
N PHE A 424 11.36 -9.12 -29.50
CA PHE A 424 11.18 -8.27 -30.68
C PHE A 424 11.51 -9.04 -31.96
N LYS A 425 10.90 -8.66 -33.08
CA LYS A 425 11.22 -9.23 -34.39
C LYS A 425 12.69 -9.00 -34.74
N SER A 426 13.40 -10.04 -35.14
CA SER A 426 14.84 -9.99 -35.42
C SER A 426 15.19 -9.02 -36.55
N GLU A 427 14.34 -8.92 -37.57
CA GLU A 427 14.51 -8.04 -38.74
C GLU A 427 14.52 -6.53 -38.42
N ILE A 428 13.92 -6.12 -37.30
CA ILE A 428 13.91 -4.70 -36.84
C ILE A 428 14.71 -4.49 -35.55
N LEU A 429 15.21 -5.56 -34.93
CA LEU A 429 15.83 -5.50 -33.62
C LEU A 429 17.08 -4.61 -33.63
N ALA A 430 18.00 -4.84 -34.58
CA ALA A 430 19.27 -4.13 -34.61
C ALA A 430 19.13 -2.68 -35.11
N SER A 431 18.33 -2.45 -36.14
CA SER A 431 18.22 -1.17 -36.85
C SER A 431 17.27 -0.17 -36.18
N TYR A 432 16.24 -0.66 -35.48
CA TYR A 432 15.17 0.18 -34.96
C TYR A 432 15.00 0.07 -33.44
N ILE A 433 14.80 -1.15 -32.92
CA ILE A 433 14.48 -1.35 -31.50
C ILE A 433 15.69 -1.12 -30.58
N SER A 434 16.85 -1.67 -30.91
CA SER A 434 18.05 -1.60 -30.05
C SER A 434 18.49 -0.15 -29.78
N PRO A 435 18.56 0.76 -30.78
CA PRO A 435 18.86 2.16 -30.54
C PRO A 435 17.85 2.85 -29.61
N ILE A 436 16.55 2.54 -29.75
CA ILE A 436 15.49 3.06 -28.87
C ILE A 436 15.72 2.57 -27.43
N VAL A 437 15.87 1.25 -27.23
CA VAL A 437 16.08 0.66 -25.90
C VAL A 437 17.33 1.20 -25.23
N GLN A 438 18.45 1.33 -25.96
CA GLN A 438 19.69 1.92 -25.45
C GLN A 438 19.51 3.37 -25.00
N PHE A 439 18.77 4.17 -25.79
CA PHE A 439 18.43 5.53 -25.42
C PHE A 439 17.62 5.56 -24.11
N LEU A 440 16.59 4.72 -24.00
CA LEU A 440 15.71 4.67 -22.81
C LEU A 440 16.48 4.26 -21.55
N VAL A 441 17.37 3.28 -21.65
CA VAL A 441 18.26 2.86 -20.55
C VAL A 441 19.14 4.03 -20.10
N ARG A 442 19.82 4.71 -21.04
CA ARG A 442 20.74 5.82 -20.72
C ARG A 442 20.01 7.02 -20.09
N THR A 443 18.79 7.31 -20.54
CA THR A 443 18.02 8.48 -20.10
C THR A 443 17.07 8.20 -18.92
N GLN A 444 17.02 6.93 -18.49
CA GLN A 444 16.06 6.44 -17.50
C GLN A 444 14.62 6.79 -17.88
N SER A 445 14.30 6.65 -19.16
CA SER A 445 12.97 6.90 -19.73
C SER A 445 12.19 5.58 -19.85
N PRO A 446 10.86 5.61 -19.71
CA PRO A 446 10.02 4.42 -19.87
C PRO A 446 9.88 4.02 -21.35
N PHE A 447 9.57 2.76 -21.60
CA PHE A 447 9.16 2.23 -22.89
C PHE A 447 7.65 2.40 -23.07
N PHE A 448 7.23 3.07 -24.14
CA PHE A 448 5.82 3.28 -24.45
C PHE A 448 5.30 2.20 -25.40
N ILE A 449 4.19 1.58 -25.03
CA ILE A 449 3.55 0.55 -25.84
C ILE A 449 2.04 0.76 -25.89
N ASN A 450 1.49 0.72 -27.09
CA ASN A 450 0.06 0.63 -27.35
C ASN A 450 -0.35 -0.84 -27.36
N MET A 451 -1.31 -1.20 -26.51
CA MET A 451 -1.62 -2.59 -26.18
C MET A 451 -3.12 -2.83 -26.10
N TYR A 452 -3.63 -3.70 -26.98
CA TYR A 452 -5.06 -3.95 -27.09
C TYR A 452 -5.38 -5.45 -27.02
N PRO A 453 -5.78 -5.97 -25.84
CA PRO A 453 -6.38 -7.30 -25.70
C PRO A 453 -7.55 -7.53 -26.66
N TYR A 454 -8.28 -6.47 -27.04
CA TYR A 454 -9.32 -6.51 -28.06
C TYR A 454 -8.85 -7.12 -29.38
N PHE A 455 -7.80 -6.56 -29.99
CA PHE A 455 -7.30 -7.03 -31.29
C PHE A 455 -6.73 -8.45 -31.23
N ALA A 456 -6.11 -8.82 -30.10
CA ALA A 456 -5.68 -10.18 -29.87
C ALA A 456 -6.88 -11.15 -29.79
N TYR A 457 -7.95 -10.77 -29.08
CA TYR A 457 -9.18 -11.55 -29.02
C TYR A 457 -9.83 -11.73 -30.39
N VAL A 458 -10.10 -10.65 -31.15
CA VAL A 458 -10.81 -10.78 -32.43
C VAL A 458 -10.01 -11.50 -33.50
N SER A 459 -8.68 -11.47 -33.44
CA SER A 459 -7.82 -12.23 -34.36
C SER A 459 -7.71 -13.71 -34.02
N ASN A 460 -7.92 -14.10 -32.76
CA ASN A 460 -7.94 -15.51 -32.34
C ASN A 460 -9.00 -15.80 -31.25
N PRO A 461 -10.31 -15.69 -31.57
CA PRO A 461 -11.38 -15.90 -30.59
C PRO A 461 -11.53 -17.37 -30.18
N ARG A 462 -10.88 -18.30 -30.89
CA ARG A 462 -10.87 -19.73 -30.58
C ARG A 462 -10.02 -20.01 -29.34
N ASP A 463 -8.83 -19.42 -29.26
CA ASP A 463 -7.89 -19.70 -28.16
C ASP A 463 -7.89 -18.61 -27.08
N ILE A 464 -8.31 -17.39 -27.43
CA ILE A 464 -8.44 -16.26 -26.50
C ILE A 464 -9.91 -16.07 -26.17
N ASN A 465 -10.31 -16.45 -24.94
CA ASN A 465 -11.67 -16.25 -24.46
C ASN A 465 -11.88 -14.83 -23.92
N LEU A 466 -13.11 -14.32 -24.02
CA LEU A 466 -13.48 -13.01 -23.45
C LEU A 466 -13.17 -12.90 -21.95
N SER A 467 -13.34 -13.99 -21.19
CA SER A 467 -13.01 -13.97 -19.76
C SER A 467 -11.53 -13.70 -19.48
N TYR A 468 -10.64 -14.18 -20.35
CA TYR A 468 -9.21 -13.89 -20.29
C TYR A 468 -8.90 -12.45 -20.67
N ALA A 469 -9.59 -11.91 -21.69
CA ALA A 469 -9.44 -10.51 -22.11
C ALA A 469 -10.03 -9.51 -21.10
N PHE A 470 -11.11 -9.87 -20.40
CA PHE A 470 -11.88 -9.00 -19.49
C PHE A 470 -11.50 -9.11 -18.02
N PHE A 471 -10.39 -9.78 -17.70
CA PHE A 471 -9.93 -9.98 -16.32
C PHE A 471 -10.94 -10.77 -15.45
N THR A 472 -11.82 -11.57 -16.05
CA THR A 472 -12.87 -12.34 -15.36
C THR A 472 -12.66 -13.84 -15.38
N SER A 473 -11.52 -14.33 -15.87
CA SER A 473 -11.19 -15.75 -15.82
C SER A 473 -11.17 -16.24 -14.36
N PRO A 474 -11.87 -17.33 -14.00
CA PRO A 474 -11.91 -17.82 -12.62
C PRO A 474 -10.59 -18.45 -12.16
N SER A 475 -9.72 -18.80 -13.11
CA SER A 475 -8.42 -19.42 -12.85
C SER A 475 -7.37 -18.92 -13.86
N PRO A 476 -6.07 -19.12 -13.58
CA PRO A 476 -5.01 -18.86 -14.55
C PRO A 476 -5.25 -19.56 -15.89
N VAL A 477 -5.09 -18.82 -16.98
CA VAL A 477 -5.26 -19.30 -18.36
C VAL A 477 -3.91 -19.73 -18.93
N VAL A 478 -2.85 -18.98 -18.64
CA VAL A 478 -1.48 -19.32 -19.06
C VAL A 478 -0.62 -19.59 -17.83
N ARG A 479 0.07 -20.72 -17.84
CA ARG A 479 1.13 -21.06 -16.88
C ARG A 479 2.47 -21.01 -17.60
N ASP A 480 3.36 -20.17 -17.10
CA ASP A 480 4.66 -19.89 -17.73
C ASP A 480 5.75 -19.98 -16.67
N GLY A 481 6.27 -21.19 -16.47
CA GLY A 481 7.13 -21.51 -15.34
C GLY A 481 6.41 -21.25 -14.01
N SER A 482 6.98 -20.39 -13.16
CA SER A 482 6.39 -19.98 -11.89
C SER A 482 5.31 -18.89 -12.03
N TYR A 483 5.16 -18.26 -13.20
CA TYR A 483 4.21 -17.18 -13.43
C TYR A 483 2.86 -17.73 -13.90
N GLN A 484 1.79 -17.13 -13.40
CA GLN A 484 0.42 -17.51 -13.71
C GLN A 484 -0.34 -16.28 -14.18
N TYR A 485 -0.87 -16.34 -15.40
CA TYR A 485 -1.59 -15.23 -16.03
C TYR A 485 -3.07 -15.55 -16.07
N GLN A 486 -3.85 -14.78 -15.32
CA GLN A 486 -5.31 -14.88 -15.27
C GLN A 486 -6.00 -13.95 -16.26
N ASN A 487 -5.28 -12.95 -16.79
CA ASN A 487 -5.78 -12.02 -17.79
C ASN A 487 -4.74 -11.79 -18.90
N LEU A 488 -5.22 -11.45 -20.09
CA LEU A 488 -4.40 -11.29 -21.29
C LEU A 488 -3.51 -10.05 -21.22
N PHE A 489 -3.99 -8.96 -20.59
CA PHE A 489 -3.24 -7.73 -20.44
C PHE A 489 -1.91 -7.96 -19.71
N ASP A 490 -1.93 -8.64 -18.56
CA ASP A 490 -0.71 -8.95 -17.80
C ASP A 490 0.25 -9.81 -18.60
N ALA A 491 -0.27 -10.78 -19.36
CA ALA A 491 0.55 -11.63 -20.23
C ALA A 491 1.22 -10.83 -21.34
N MET A 492 0.51 -9.87 -21.94
CA MET A 492 1.04 -8.98 -22.97
C MET A 492 2.11 -8.03 -22.40
N VAL A 493 1.87 -7.42 -21.23
CA VAL A 493 2.86 -6.57 -20.55
C VAL A 493 4.12 -7.35 -20.21
N ASP A 494 3.98 -8.56 -19.67
CA ASP A 494 5.13 -9.38 -19.30
C ASP A 494 5.88 -9.96 -20.50
N ALA A 495 5.19 -10.19 -21.63
CA ALA A 495 5.84 -10.50 -22.89
C ALA A 495 6.73 -9.34 -23.36
N THR A 496 6.25 -8.10 -23.24
CA THR A 496 7.05 -6.91 -23.55
C THR A 496 8.22 -6.74 -22.59
N TYR A 497 8.04 -6.98 -21.28
CA TYR A 497 9.16 -6.98 -20.34
C TYR A 497 10.21 -8.05 -20.67
N ALA A 498 9.80 -9.25 -21.08
CA ALA A 498 10.72 -10.29 -21.51
C ALA A 498 11.49 -9.88 -22.77
N ALA A 499 10.81 -9.28 -23.74
CA ALA A 499 11.44 -8.76 -24.96
C ALA A 499 12.46 -7.65 -24.66
N LEU A 500 12.11 -6.71 -23.78
CA LEU A 500 13.01 -5.64 -23.33
C LEU A 500 14.24 -6.21 -22.63
N ALA A 501 14.08 -7.20 -21.75
CA ALA A 501 15.20 -7.83 -21.07
C ALA A 501 16.20 -8.45 -22.06
N LYS A 502 15.71 -9.15 -23.10
CA LYS A 502 16.55 -9.70 -24.17
C LYS A 502 17.24 -8.63 -25.02
N ALA A 503 16.62 -7.45 -25.17
CA ALA A 503 17.19 -6.32 -25.90
C ALA A 503 18.11 -5.41 -25.04
N GLY A 504 18.43 -5.81 -23.80
CA GLY A 504 19.30 -5.03 -22.90
C GLY A 504 18.58 -3.97 -22.05
N GLY A 505 17.25 -3.95 -22.06
CA GLY A 505 16.39 -3.01 -21.34
C GLY A 505 15.71 -3.59 -20.09
N ALA A 506 16.33 -4.53 -19.36
CA ALA A 506 15.68 -5.26 -18.26
C ALA A 506 15.11 -4.37 -17.12
N ASN A 507 15.65 -3.17 -16.96
CA ASN A 507 15.24 -2.18 -15.95
C ASN A 507 14.35 -1.06 -16.51
N VAL A 508 14.07 -1.06 -17.82
CA VAL A 508 13.20 -0.07 -18.45
C VAL A 508 11.77 -0.34 -18.03
N GLU A 509 11.11 0.66 -17.45
CA GLU A 509 9.69 0.57 -17.08
C GLU A 509 8.81 0.65 -18.31
N ILE A 510 7.66 -0.02 -18.28
CA ILE A 510 6.64 0.09 -19.33
C ILE A 510 5.57 1.09 -18.89
N VAL A 511 5.23 1.99 -19.80
CA VAL A 511 4.00 2.78 -19.75
C VAL A 511 3.11 2.30 -20.89
N VAL A 512 1.89 1.86 -20.58
CA VAL A 512 0.90 1.48 -21.58
C VAL A 512 0.22 2.75 -22.06
N THR A 513 0.63 3.24 -23.23
CA THR A 513 0.21 4.56 -23.73
C THR A 513 -1.13 4.56 -24.43
N GLU A 514 -1.68 3.37 -24.71
CA GLU A 514 -3.02 3.15 -25.22
C GLU A 514 -3.48 1.74 -24.86
N THR A 515 -4.72 1.62 -24.40
CA THR A 515 -5.44 0.36 -24.30
C THR A 515 -6.93 0.65 -24.13
N GLY A 516 -7.81 -0.22 -24.59
CA GLY A 516 -9.24 0.01 -24.47
C GLY A 516 -10.06 -1.14 -25.02
N TRP A 517 -11.37 -0.93 -25.10
CA TRP A 517 -12.28 -1.82 -25.81
C TRP A 517 -13.40 -1.02 -26.47
N PRO A 518 -13.68 -1.22 -27.76
CA PRO A 518 -14.67 -0.41 -28.48
C PRO A 518 -16.09 -0.81 -28.08
N SER A 519 -16.99 0.16 -28.01
CA SER A 519 -18.37 -0.06 -27.58
C SER A 519 -19.34 -0.41 -28.70
N ASP A 520 -18.95 -0.24 -29.96
CA ASP A 520 -19.75 -0.55 -31.14
C ASP A 520 -18.87 -0.75 -32.39
N GLY A 521 -19.47 -1.09 -33.53
CA GLY A 521 -18.82 -1.13 -34.85
C GLY A 521 -18.10 -2.44 -35.18
N GLY A 522 -18.13 -3.46 -34.32
CA GLY A 522 -17.42 -4.72 -34.58
C GLY A 522 -17.87 -5.94 -33.77
N THR A 523 -17.03 -6.96 -33.76
CA THR A 523 -17.28 -8.20 -33.00
C THR A 523 -17.03 -7.96 -31.52
N ALA A 524 -17.96 -8.42 -30.67
CA ALA A 524 -17.90 -8.28 -29.21
C ALA A 524 -17.77 -6.82 -28.72
N THR A 525 -18.27 -5.86 -29.50
CA THR A 525 -18.28 -4.44 -29.15
C THR A 525 -19.65 -4.04 -28.61
N THR A 526 -19.74 -3.80 -27.30
CA THR A 526 -20.94 -3.26 -26.65
C THR A 526 -20.51 -2.26 -25.58
N ILE A 527 -21.39 -1.33 -25.21
CA ILE A 527 -21.16 -0.41 -24.06
C ILE A 527 -20.80 -1.22 -22.80
N GLU A 528 -21.45 -2.35 -22.57
CA GLU A 528 -21.21 -3.20 -21.39
C GLU A 528 -19.86 -3.92 -21.43
N ASN A 529 -19.42 -4.39 -22.60
CA ASN A 529 -18.10 -4.98 -22.78
C ASN A 529 -16.99 -3.94 -22.58
N ALA A 530 -17.17 -2.75 -23.16
CA ALA A 530 -16.25 -1.63 -22.99
C ALA A 530 -16.13 -1.20 -21.53
N ARG A 531 -17.27 -1.06 -20.84
CA ARG A 531 -17.34 -0.79 -19.41
C ARG A 531 -16.61 -1.84 -18.59
N THR A 532 -16.85 -3.12 -18.88
CA THR A 532 -16.27 -4.25 -18.14
C THR A 532 -14.75 -4.25 -18.27
N TYR A 533 -14.24 -4.17 -19.50
CA TYR A 533 -12.82 -4.12 -19.78
C TYR A 533 -12.15 -2.93 -19.08
N ASN A 534 -12.61 -1.71 -19.33
CA ASN A 534 -12.00 -0.49 -18.80
C ASN A 534 -12.10 -0.42 -17.26
N SER A 535 -13.20 -0.87 -16.66
CA SER A 535 -13.36 -0.90 -15.19
C SER A 535 -12.42 -1.90 -14.52
N HIS A 536 -12.20 -3.07 -15.13
CA HIS A 536 -11.29 -4.07 -14.58
C HIS A 536 -9.83 -3.73 -14.83
N LEU A 537 -9.52 -3.15 -15.99
CA LEU A 537 -8.20 -2.60 -16.29
C LEU A 537 -7.75 -1.63 -15.20
N LEU A 538 -8.56 -0.61 -14.89
CA LEU A 538 -8.23 0.41 -13.88
C LEU A 538 -7.95 -0.21 -12.50
N LYS A 539 -8.61 -1.32 -12.15
CA LYS A 539 -8.36 -2.05 -10.90
C LYS A 539 -7.13 -2.95 -10.98
N ASN A 540 -6.87 -3.54 -12.14
CA ASN A 540 -5.79 -4.50 -12.34
C ASN A 540 -4.42 -3.82 -12.36
N VAL A 541 -4.30 -2.71 -13.11
CA VAL A 541 -3.01 -2.02 -13.29
C VAL A 541 -2.39 -1.52 -11.99
N GLN A 542 -3.18 -1.35 -10.93
CA GLN A 542 -2.70 -0.99 -9.59
C GLN A 542 -1.87 -2.09 -8.91
N LYS A 543 -2.05 -3.35 -9.33
CA LYS A 543 -1.40 -4.51 -8.73
C LYS A 543 -0.03 -4.81 -9.34
N GLY A 544 0.24 -4.27 -10.53
CA GLY A 544 1.33 -4.72 -11.38
C GLY A 544 1.02 -6.06 -12.06
N THR A 545 2.05 -6.68 -12.64
CA THR A 545 1.95 -7.97 -13.34
C THR A 545 2.56 -9.10 -12.52
N PRO A 546 2.38 -10.38 -12.91
CA PRO A 546 3.08 -11.51 -12.29
C PRO A 546 4.61 -11.35 -12.23
N ARG A 547 5.28 -10.79 -13.25
CA ARG A 547 6.74 -10.54 -13.20
C ARG A 547 7.14 -9.27 -12.46
N LYS A 548 6.24 -8.30 -12.33
CA LYS A 548 6.47 -7.01 -11.63
C LYS A 548 5.37 -6.73 -10.60
N PRO A 549 5.19 -7.61 -9.58
CA PRO A 549 4.09 -7.48 -8.63
C PRO A 549 4.28 -6.28 -7.70
N GLY A 550 3.18 -5.66 -7.27
CA GLY A 550 3.18 -4.53 -6.33
C GLY A 550 3.64 -3.21 -6.92
N LYS A 551 3.93 -3.17 -8.23
CA LYS A 551 4.31 -1.95 -8.95
C LYS A 551 3.18 -1.58 -9.92
N PRO A 552 2.44 -0.48 -9.67
CA PRO A 552 1.40 -0.06 -10.59
C PRO A 552 1.96 0.22 -11.99
N ILE A 553 1.12 -0.02 -13.00
CA ILE A 553 1.46 0.16 -14.42
C ILE A 553 0.80 1.44 -14.89
N GLU A 554 1.62 2.43 -15.25
CA GLU A 554 1.08 3.66 -15.82
C GLU A 554 0.39 3.36 -17.16
N THR A 555 -0.90 3.68 -17.25
CA THR A 555 -1.79 3.17 -18.30
C THR A 555 -2.76 4.25 -18.78
N TYR A 556 -2.90 4.42 -20.09
CA TYR A 556 -3.80 5.39 -20.71
C TYR A 556 -4.92 4.66 -21.47
N ILE A 557 -6.17 4.94 -21.08
CA ILE A 557 -7.35 4.42 -21.77
C ILE A 557 -7.52 5.14 -23.10
N PHE A 558 -7.63 4.37 -24.18
CA PHE A 558 -8.01 4.86 -25.50
C PHE A 558 -9.53 4.67 -25.66
N ASP A 559 -10.34 5.73 -25.74
CA ASP A 559 -10.01 7.19 -25.69
C ASP A 559 -10.98 7.96 -24.78
N LEU A 560 -10.77 9.27 -24.59
CA LEU A 560 -11.71 10.13 -23.85
C LEU A 560 -13.06 10.20 -24.55
N ILE A 561 -13.08 10.56 -25.84
CA ILE A 561 -14.32 10.89 -26.58
C ILE A 561 -14.39 10.07 -27.87
N ASP A 562 -15.58 9.63 -28.26
CA ASP A 562 -15.80 9.01 -29.55
C ASP A 562 -15.41 9.96 -30.71
N GLU A 563 -14.52 9.50 -31.58
CA GLU A 563 -13.94 10.27 -32.69
C GLU A 563 -14.66 9.96 -34.01
N ASN A 564 -15.71 10.72 -34.31
CA ASN A 564 -16.67 10.38 -35.38
C ASN A 564 -16.10 10.44 -36.82
N GLN A 565 -14.93 11.04 -37.04
CA GLN A 565 -14.28 11.10 -38.36
C GLN A 565 -13.28 9.96 -38.59
N LYS A 566 -13.10 9.05 -37.63
CA LYS A 566 -12.23 7.88 -37.81
C LYS A 566 -12.85 6.81 -38.71
N SER A 567 -11.97 5.97 -39.24
CA SER A 567 -12.32 4.85 -40.11
C SER A 567 -11.34 3.69 -39.85
N PRO A 568 -11.78 2.42 -39.90
CA PRO A 568 -13.14 1.93 -40.16
C PRO A 568 -14.14 2.21 -39.02
N GLU A 569 -15.42 1.83 -39.18
CA GLU A 569 -16.51 2.20 -38.25
C GLU A 569 -16.19 1.95 -36.77
N ILE A 570 -15.57 0.82 -36.43
CA ILE A 570 -15.14 0.49 -35.07
C ILE A 570 -14.24 1.56 -34.42
N GLU A 571 -13.43 2.25 -35.23
CA GLU A 571 -12.49 3.28 -34.76
C GLU A 571 -13.18 4.54 -34.24
N LYS A 572 -14.49 4.68 -34.46
CA LYS A 572 -15.29 5.79 -33.95
C LYS A 572 -15.78 5.58 -32.51
N HIS A 573 -15.68 4.36 -31.97
CA HIS A 573 -16.44 3.93 -30.78
C HIS A 573 -15.58 3.58 -29.55
N TRP A 574 -14.36 4.11 -29.46
CA TRP A 574 -13.41 3.86 -28.36
C TRP A 574 -13.59 4.77 -27.14
N GLY A 575 -14.30 5.89 -27.29
CA GLY A 575 -14.49 6.89 -26.24
C GLY A 575 -15.18 6.33 -25.01
N ILE A 576 -14.79 6.85 -23.84
CA ILE A 576 -15.54 6.67 -22.58
C ILE A 576 -16.68 7.70 -22.45
N PHE A 577 -16.61 8.81 -23.21
CA PHE A 577 -17.64 9.84 -23.37
C PHE A 577 -18.11 9.93 -24.83
N LEU A 578 -19.36 10.36 -25.01
CA LEU A 578 -19.88 10.81 -26.30
C LEU A 578 -19.42 12.24 -26.61
N GLY A 579 -19.50 12.67 -27.87
CA GLY A 579 -19.18 14.05 -28.29
C GLY A 579 -19.97 15.14 -27.56
N ASN A 580 -21.13 14.81 -26.98
CA ASN A 580 -21.91 15.72 -26.13
C ASN A 580 -21.51 15.71 -24.64
N LYS A 581 -20.35 15.10 -24.30
CA LYS A 581 -19.79 14.93 -22.94
C LYS A 581 -20.54 13.95 -22.03
N GLN A 582 -21.61 13.30 -22.49
CA GLN A 582 -22.30 12.29 -21.69
C GLN A 582 -21.40 11.05 -21.52
N PRO A 583 -21.23 10.52 -20.30
CA PRO A 583 -20.49 9.29 -20.10
C PRO A 583 -21.23 8.11 -20.72
N LYS A 584 -20.54 7.28 -21.51
CA LYS A 584 -21.09 6.00 -22.00
C LYS A 584 -21.26 5.00 -20.87
N TYR A 585 -20.37 5.10 -19.88
CA TYR A 585 -20.39 4.30 -18.65
C TYR A 585 -19.55 4.99 -17.57
N GLN A 586 -19.79 4.64 -16.30
CA GLN A 586 -19.00 5.17 -15.19
C GLN A 586 -17.74 4.33 -14.98
N LEU A 587 -16.60 5.01 -14.85
CA LEU A 587 -15.31 4.39 -14.52
C LEU A 587 -14.83 4.83 -13.13
N PRO A 588 -14.21 3.93 -12.36
CA PRO A 588 -13.73 4.22 -11.02
C PRO A 588 -12.36 4.95 -11.03
N PHE A 589 -12.25 6.07 -11.75
CA PHE A 589 -11.09 6.97 -11.58
C PHE A 589 -11.10 7.52 -10.15
N ALA A 590 -9.94 7.55 -9.49
CA ALA A 590 -9.89 7.90 -8.07
C ALA A 590 -10.14 9.38 -7.85
N LYS A 591 -10.94 9.69 -6.82
CA LYS A 591 -11.21 11.06 -6.42
C LYS A 591 -9.96 11.69 -5.81
N LYS A 592 -9.55 12.83 -6.36
CA LYS A 592 -8.60 13.72 -5.69
C LYS A 592 -9.41 14.68 -4.82
N HIS A 593 -9.44 14.47 -3.51
CA HIS A 593 -10.01 15.48 -2.62
C HIS A 593 -9.04 16.68 -2.59
N LYS A 594 -9.60 17.87 -2.86
CA LYS A 594 -8.88 19.15 -3.04
C LYS A 594 -8.16 19.59 -1.78
#